data_AF-A0A8S3HZX6-F1
#
_entry.id   AF-A0A8S3HZX6-F1
#
_cell.length_a   1.000
_cell.length_b   1.000
_cell.length_c   1.000
_cell.angle_alpha   90.00
_cell.angle_beta   90.00
_cell.angle_gamma   90.00
#
_symmetry.space_group_name_H-M   'P 1'
#
loop_
_entity.id
_entity.type
_entity.pdbx_description
1 polymer ?
#
loop_
_entity_poly.entity_id
_entity_poly.type
_entity_poly.pdbx_seq_one_letter_code
_entity_poly.pdbx_strand_id
1 'polypeptide(L)'
;ALQLSRETVELIDESDIAERKSVDEPAGLKNIGNTCWFNSIVQALYTLPYFRQLILNFRHSITSRELNESEKQAICFTEELRNLFILMLKSPRRSINPDRAIKKFKNTRKLSGVDFSHEDCSEFATHLIDLVELAYETIGKNLMNIDNTTISTNFINPINTFVTGEVIVERNENNS
;
A
#
# COMPACT_ATOMS: atom_id res chain seq x y z
N ALA A 1 1.45 -6.64 63.19
CA ALA A 1 0.18 -6.55 62.44
C ALA A 1 0.52 -6.63 60.96
N LEU A 2 -0.05 -7.63 60.28
CA LEU A 2 -0.04 -7.80 58.82
C LEU A 2 -0.59 -6.50 58.16
N GLN A 3 -0.16 -6.03 56.99
CA GLN A 3 -0.53 -6.60 55.68
C GLN A 3 0.20 -5.86 54.53
N LEU A 4 0.95 -6.63 53.75
CA LEU A 4 1.20 -6.62 52.28
C LEU A 4 0.95 -5.35 51.41
N SER A 5 2.05 -4.93 50.76
CA SER A 5 2.31 -4.67 49.32
C SER A 5 1.18 -4.47 48.27
N ARG A 6 1.56 -3.76 47.19
CA ARG A 6 0.93 -3.60 45.85
C ARG A 6 -0.18 -2.55 45.83
N GLU A 7 -0.27 -1.62 44.90
CA GLU A 7 0.09 -1.65 43.49
C GLU A 7 -0.03 -0.19 42.99
N THR A 8 1.01 0.37 42.39
CA THR A 8 0.83 1.50 41.47
C THR A 8 0.20 0.94 40.20
N VAL A 9 -1.10 0.70 40.23
CA VAL A 9 -1.88 0.54 38.99
C VAL A 9 -1.99 1.94 38.41
N GLU A 10 -1.11 2.27 37.46
CA GLU A 10 -1.38 3.35 36.52
C GLU A 10 -2.79 3.09 35.96
N LEU A 11 -3.72 4.00 36.24
CA LEU A 11 -5.07 3.98 35.71
C LEU A 11 -4.96 4.07 34.19
N ILE A 12 -4.88 2.91 33.53
CA ILE A 12 -5.01 2.82 32.08
C ILE A 12 -6.43 3.31 31.80
N ASP A 13 -6.53 4.45 31.15
CA ASP A 13 -7.80 5.04 30.73
C ASP A 13 -8.58 3.98 29.94
N GLU A 14 -9.74 3.53 30.45
CA GLU A 14 -10.56 2.51 29.79
C GLU A 14 -10.93 2.92 28.35
N SER A 15 -10.97 4.23 28.06
CA SER A 15 -11.18 4.74 26.71
C SER A 15 -10.03 4.40 25.75
N ASP A 16 -8.79 4.40 26.24
CA ASP A 16 -7.61 3.98 25.47
C ASP A 16 -7.60 2.47 25.20
N ILE A 17 -8.17 1.65 26.09
CA ILE A 17 -8.31 0.20 25.86
C ILE A 17 -9.34 -0.06 24.75
N ALA A 18 -10.46 0.66 24.75
CA ALA A 18 -11.51 0.52 23.73
C ALA A 18 -11.03 0.94 22.32
N GLU A 19 -10.04 1.82 22.24
CA GLU A 19 -9.42 2.23 20.96
C GLU A 19 -8.29 1.31 20.48
N ARG A 20 -7.92 0.25 21.21
CA ARG A 20 -6.90 -0.71 20.75
C ARG A 20 -7.48 -1.72 19.77
N LYS A 21 -6.68 -2.12 18.78
CA LYS A 21 -7.01 -3.25 17.90
C LYS A 21 -6.73 -4.58 18.60
N SER A 22 -7.36 -5.65 18.12
CA SER A 22 -6.94 -7.00 18.49
C SER A 22 -5.55 -7.30 17.91
N VAL A 23 -4.80 -8.21 18.54
CA VAL A 23 -3.39 -8.49 18.19
C VAL A 23 -3.25 -8.99 16.75
N ASP A 24 -4.24 -9.75 16.27
CA ASP A 24 -4.19 -10.43 14.97
C ASP A 24 -4.92 -9.69 13.84
N GLU A 25 -5.61 -8.58 14.14
CA GLU A 25 -6.30 -7.80 13.11
C GLU A 25 -5.47 -6.59 12.64
N PRO A 26 -5.55 -6.21 11.37
CA PRO A 26 -5.04 -4.92 10.93
C PRO A 26 -5.91 -3.78 11.48
N ALA A 27 -5.30 -2.62 11.72
CA ALA A 27 -6.06 -1.41 12.06
C ALA A 27 -6.97 -1.02 10.89
N GLY A 28 -8.21 -0.63 11.21
CA GLY A 28 -9.13 -0.07 10.23
C GLY A 28 -8.74 1.35 9.79
N LEU A 29 -9.52 1.93 8.88
CA LEU A 29 -9.32 3.30 8.40
C LEU A 29 -10.44 4.21 8.92
N LYS A 30 -10.07 5.37 9.45
CA LYS A 30 -11.05 6.38 9.90
C LYS A 30 -11.82 6.91 8.69
N ASN A 31 -13.15 6.96 8.79
CA ASN A 31 -14.00 7.58 7.78
C ASN A 31 -14.03 9.10 8.03
N ILE A 32 -13.20 9.84 7.30
CA ILE A 32 -13.06 11.29 7.44
C ILE A 32 -13.62 11.91 6.15
N GLY A 33 -14.89 12.33 6.18
CA GLY A 33 -15.56 13.07 5.10
C GLY A 33 -15.59 12.39 3.74
N ASN A 34 -16.66 11.64 3.43
CA ASN A 34 -16.87 10.97 2.14
C ASN A 34 -15.63 10.22 1.62
N THR A 35 -14.90 9.52 2.49
CA THR A 35 -13.69 8.73 2.15
C THR A 35 -13.95 7.23 2.12
N CYS A 36 -15.22 6.81 2.18
CA CYS A 36 -15.60 5.40 2.14
C CYS A 36 -15.17 4.69 0.85
N TRP A 37 -15.15 5.40 -0.28
CA TRP A 37 -14.63 4.88 -1.56
C TRP A 37 -13.17 4.46 -1.45
N PHE A 38 -12.36 5.25 -0.73
CA PHE A 38 -10.95 4.94 -0.48
C PHE A 38 -10.83 3.80 0.51
N ASN A 39 -11.50 3.91 1.66
CA ASN A 39 -11.35 2.98 2.76
C ASN A 39 -11.76 1.56 2.37
N SER A 40 -12.91 1.39 1.71
CA SER A 40 -13.43 0.08 1.33
C SER A 40 -12.50 -0.64 0.36
N ILE A 41 -11.98 0.04 -0.66
CA ILE A 41 -11.08 -0.54 -1.65
C ILE A 41 -9.71 -0.84 -1.05
N VAL A 42 -9.13 0.08 -0.26
CA VAL A 42 -7.82 -0.15 0.37
C VAL A 42 -7.88 -1.30 1.38
N GLN A 43 -8.94 -1.39 2.18
CA GLN A 43 -9.12 -2.50 3.10
C GLN A 43 -9.33 -3.82 2.35
N ALA A 44 -10.12 -3.84 1.27
CA ALA A 44 -10.30 -5.02 0.44
C ALA A 44 -8.96 -5.50 -0.14
N LEU A 45 -8.17 -4.61 -0.76
CA LEU A 45 -6.86 -4.93 -1.32
C LEU A 45 -5.86 -5.41 -0.25
N TYR A 46 -5.91 -4.84 0.96
CA TYR A 46 -5.07 -5.28 2.08
C TYR A 46 -5.35 -6.74 2.50
N THR A 47 -6.57 -7.23 2.34
CA THR A 47 -6.90 -8.63 2.69
C THR A 47 -6.27 -9.63 1.73
N LEU A 48 -5.93 -9.21 0.51
CA LEU A 48 -5.34 -10.06 -0.53
C LEU A 48 -3.84 -10.27 -0.24
N PRO A 49 -3.40 -11.48 0.17
CA PRO A 49 -2.05 -11.67 0.70
C PRO A 49 -0.94 -11.29 -0.29
N TYR A 50 -1.12 -11.65 -1.56
CA TYR A 50 -0.15 -11.34 -2.62
C TYR A 50 0.01 -9.83 -2.82
N PHE A 51 -1.11 -9.10 -3.00
CA PHE A 51 -1.09 -7.65 -3.14
C PHE A 51 -0.51 -6.96 -1.90
N ARG A 52 -0.90 -7.43 -0.70
CA ARG A 52 -0.36 -6.93 0.57
C ARG A 52 1.16 -7.08 0.65
N GLN A 53 1.69 -8.26 0.31
CA GLN A 53 3.14 -8.50 0.31
C GLN A 53 3.85 -7.63 -0.71
N LEU A 54 3.29 -7.52 -1.92
CA LEU A 54 3.81 -6.67 -2.98
C LEU A 54 3.93 -5.21 -2.52
N ILE A 55 2.86 -4.62 -1.98
CA ILE A 55 2.91 -3.24 -1.46
C ILE A 55 3.88 -3.11 -0.28
N LEU A 56 3.87 -4.05 0.67
CA LEU A 56 4.77 -4.02 1.83
C LEU A 56 6.25 -4.19 1.43
N ASN A 57 6.56 -4.79 0.29
CA ASN A 57 7.92 -4.99 -0.20
C ASN A 57 8.37 -3.91 -1.19
N PHE A 58 7.50 -3.00 -1.62
CA PHE A 58 7.81 -1.96 -2.61
C PHE A 58 8.99 -1.07 -2.21
N ARG A 59 10.13 -1.21 -2.90
CA ARG A 59 11.37 -0.44 -2.67
C ARG A 59 11.92 0.06 -3.99
N HIS A 60 12.49 1.26 -3.99
CA HIS A 60 13.19 1.81 -5.14
C HIS A 60 14.39 2.65 -4.70
N SER A 61 15.35 2.83 -5.61
CA SER A 61 16.53 3.68 -5.44
C SER A 61 16.61 4.76 -6.52
N ILE A 62 15.48 5.05 -7.19
CA ILE A 62 15.44 5.95 -8.33
C ILE A 62 15.56 7.40 -7.86
N THR A 63 16.37 8.19 -8.56
CA THR A 63 16.46 9.62 -8.27
C THR A 63 15.37 10.37 -9.01
N SER A 64 14.79 11.40 -8.39
CA SER A 64 13.67 12.16 -8.99
C SER A 64 14.02 12.87 -10.30
N ARG A 65 15.30 12.98 -10.67
CA ARG A 65 15.74 13.66 -11.90
C ARG A 65 15.53 12.81 -13.15
N GLU A 66 15.40 11.50 -13.00
CA GLU A 66 15.30 10.54 -14.10
C GLU A 66 13.85 10.20 -14.47
N LEU A 67 12.90 10.73 -13.72
CA LEU A 67 11.48 10.39 -13.82
C LEU A 67 10.66 11.51 -14.46
N ASN A 68 9.67 11.13 -15.26
CA ASN A 68 8.60 12.04 -15.65
C ASN A 68 7.61 12.27 -14.48
N GLU A 69 6.73 13.26 -14.61
CA GLU A 69 5.81 13.63 -13.52
C GLU A 69 4.83 12.51 -13.13
N SER A 70 4.35 11.72 -14.10
CA SER A 70 3.46 10.59 -13.82
C SER A 70 4.17 9.49 -13.04
N GLU A 71 5.41 9.16 -13.40
CA GLU A 71 6.23 8.15 -12.71
C GLU A 71 6.56 8.58 -11.28
N LYS A 72 6.93 9.86 -11.08
CA LYS A 72 7.16 10.41 -9.73
C LYS A 72 5.93 10.23 -8.85
N GLN A 73 4.75 10.42 -9.40
CA GLN A 73 3.50 10.35 -8.67
C GLN A 73 3.06 8.93 -8.37
N ALA A 74 3.19 8.04 -9.35
CA ALA A 74 3.02 6.61 -9.17
C ALA A 74 3.89 6.08 -8.03
N ILE A 75 5.19 6.41 -8.04
CA ILE A 75 6.12 6.05 -6.96
C ILE A 75 5.71 6.71 -5.64
N CYS A 76 5.52 8.03 -5.60
CA CYS A 76 5.14 8.74 -4.38
C CYS A 76 3.85 8.21 -3.74
N PHE A 77 2.85 7.89 -4.56
CA PHE A 77 1.59 7.32 -4.08
C PHE A 77 1.79 5.90 -3.58
N THR A 78 2.52 5.05 -4.32
CA THR A 78 2.78 3.66 -3.92
C THR A 78 3.60 3.58 -2.63
N GLU A 79 4.56 4.50 -2.41
CA GLU A 79 5.27 4.65 -1.14
C GLU A 79 4.34 5.02 0.02
N GLU A 80 3.40 5.94 -0.22
CA GLU A 80 2.46 6.35 0.82
C GLU A 80 1.43 5.26 1.11
N LEU A 81 0.98 4.51 0.09
CA LEU A 81 0.14 3.33 0.25
C LEU A 81 0.86 2.25 1.06
N ARG A 82 2.16 2.03 0.80
CA ARG A 82 3.00 1.17 1.62
C ARG A 82 3.07 1.64 3.07
N ASN A 83 3.29 2.93 3.31
CA ASN A 83 3.31 3.49 4.68
C ASN A 83 1.98 3.26 5.38
N LEU A 84 0.86 3.43 4.67
CA LEU A 84 -0.47 3.13 5.20
C LEU A 84 -0.61 1.65 5.57
N PHE A 85 -0.15 0.71 4.72
CA PHE A 85 -0.19 -0.73 5.01
C PHE A 85 0.66 -1.10 6.24
N ILE A 86 1.83 -0.47 6.40
CA ILE A 86 2.67 -0.62 7.59
C ILE A 86 1.94 -0.12 8.83
N LEU A 87 1.25 1.02 8.75
CA LEU A 87 0.45 1.54 9.86
C LEU A 87 -0.72 0.61 10.19
N MET A 88 -1.43 0.06 9.20
CA MET A 88 -2.49 -0.93 9.42
C MET A 88 -1.95 -2.17 10.16
N LEU A 89 -0.75 -2.63 9.77
CA LEU A 89 -0.11 -3.78 10.40
C LEU A 89 0.37 -3.49 11.83
N LYS A 90 1.05 -2.35 12.05
CA LYS A 90 1.82 -2.10 13.28
C LYS A 90 1.14 -1.19 14.30
N SER A 91 0.16 -0.39 13.89
CA SER A 91 -0.52 0.53 14.81
C SER A 91 -1.24 -0.26 15.90
N PRO A 92 -1.12 0.11 17.19
CA PRO A 92 -1.91 -0.49 18.26
C PRO A 92 -3.36 0.02 18.25
N ARG A 93 -3.65 1.09 17.49
CA ARG A 93 -5.01 1.66 17.40
C ARG A 93 -5.91 0.83 16.50
N ARG A 94 -7.19 0.78 16.85
CA ARG A 94 -8.28 0.17 16.10
C ARG A 94 -8.50 0.81 14.74
N SER A 95 -8.23 2.11 14.61
CA SER A 95 -8.29 2.81 13.32
C SER A 95 -7.20 3.87 13.17
N ILE A 96 -6.73 4.07 11.93
CA ILE A 96 -5.71 5.06 11.55
C ILE A 96 -6.26 6.05 10.52
N ASN A 97 -5.61 7.21 10.38
CA ASN A 97 -6.02 8.26 9.45
C ASN A 97 -5.36 8.03 8.06
N PRO A 98 -6.14 7.85 6.97
CA PRO A 98 -5.64 7.66 5.61
C PRO A 98 -5.32 8.97 4.83
N ASP A 99 -5.48 10.15 5.43
CA ASP A 99 -5.40 11.48 4.77
C ASP A 99 -4.19 11.66 3.86
N ARG A 100 -3.02 11.19 4.29
CA ARG A 100 -1.79 11.35 3.52
C ARG A 100 -1.85 10.61 2.19
N ALA A 101 -2.29 9.35 2.20
CA ALA A 101 -2.47 8.54 1.00
C ALA A 101 -3.55 9.13 0.08
N ILE A 102 -4.66 9.60 0.66
CA ILE A 102 -5.74 10.27 -0.08
C ILE A 102 -5.23 11.55 -0.75
N LYS A 103 -4.45 12.38 -0.05
CA LYS A 103 -3.86 13.60 -0.62
C LYS A 103 -2.91 13.28 -1.77
N LYS A 104 -2.08 12.24 -1.63
CA LYS A 104 -1.19 11.79 -2.72
C LYS A 104 -1.99 11.31 -3.93
N PHE A 105 -3.02 10.49 -3.72
CA PHE A 105 -3.92 10.03 -4.77
C PHE A 105 -4.62 11.20 -5.48
N LYS A 106 -5.23 12.13 -4.74
CA LYS A 106 -5.90 13.29 -5.35
C LYS A 106 -4.97 14.16 -6.17
N ASN A 107 -3.69 14.23 -5.82
CA ASN A 107 -2.71 14.95 -6.60
C ASN A 107 -2.41 14.27 -7.95
N THR A 108 -2.49 12.94 -8.04
CA THR A 108 -2.34 12.22 -9.33
C THR A 108 -3.49 12.54 -10.27
N ARG A 109 -4.71 12.58 -9.74
CA ARG A 109 -5.94 12.92 -10.49
C ARG A 109 -6.02 14.35 -10.99
N LYS A 110 -5.51 15.32 -10.22
CA LYS A 110 -5.46 16.73 -10.64
C LYS A 110 -4.65 16.94 -11.92
N LEU A 111 -3.62 16.12 -12.15
CA LEU A 111 -2.82 16.18 -13.38
C LEU A 111 -3.47 15.48 -14.56
N SER A 112 -4.31 14.47 -14.33
CA SER A 112 -5.16 13.93 -15.39
C SER A 112 -6.30 14.88 -15.78
N GLY A 113 -6.45 16.03 -15.11
CA GLY A 113 -7.43 17.07 -15.45
C GLY A 113 -8.88 16.70 -15.12
N VAL A 114 -9.08 15.70 -14.25
CA VAL A 114 -10.42 15.20 -13.90
C VAL A 114 -10.79 15.65 -12.49
N ASP A 115 -11.92 16.35 -12.35
CA ASP A 115 -12.44 16.86 -11.08
C ASP A 115 -13.50 15.90 -10.51
N PHE A 116 -13.29 15.42 -9.29
CA PHE A 116 -14.12 14.38 -8.67
C PHE A 116 -14.85 14.93 -7.45
N SER A 117 -16.04 15.48 -7.69
CA SER A 117 -16.98 15.83 -6.62
C SER A 117 -17.65 14.60 -6.01
N HIS A 118 -17.64 13.46 -6.72
CA HIS A 118 -18.13 12.16 -6.25
C HIS A 118 -17.16 11.08 -6.72
N GLU A 119 -16.46 10.45 -5.79
CA GLU A 119 -15.43 9.46 -6.13
C GLU A 119 -16.10 8.07 -6.26
N ASP A 120 -16.15 7.54 -7.48
CA ASP A 120 -16.61 6.18 -7.78
C ASP A 120 -15.57 5.16 -7.30
N CYS A 121 -16.01 4.13 -6.56
CA CYS A 121 -15.14 3.07 -6.05
C CYS A 121 -14.43 2.30 -7.17
N SER A 122 -15.10 2.08 -8.30
CA SER A 122 -14.56 1.33 -9.44
C SER A 122 -13.43 2.10 -10.12
N GLU A 123 -13.62 3.40 -10.32
CA GLU A 123 -12.63 4.27 -10.93
C GLU A 123 -11.42 4.48 -10.02
N PHE A 124 -11.65 4.61 -8.70
CA PHE A 124 -10.56 4.61 -7.72
C PHE A 124 -9.75 3.31 -7.78
N ALA A 125 -10.42 2.16 -7.80
CA ALA A 125 -9.75 0.86 -7.83
C ALA A 125 -8.86 0.73 -9.07
N THR A 126 -9.37 1.05 -10.25
CA THR A 126 -8.60 1.01 -11.50
C THR A 126 -7.39 1.93 -11.43
N HIS A 127 -7.59 3.21 -11.08
CA HIS A 127 -6.49 4.18 -11.04
C HIS A 127 -5.43 3.83 -9.97
N LEU A 128 -5.85 3.24 -8.83
CA LEU A 128 -4.91 2.74 -7.83
C LEU A 128 -4.03 1.64 -8.41
N ILE A 129 -4.62 0.67 -9.12
CA ILE A 129 -3.86 -0.41 -9.75
C ILE A 129 -2.93 0.14 -10.82
N ASP A 130 -3.39 1.05 -11.69
CA ASP A 130 -2.57 1.69 -12.72
C ASP A 130 -1.35 2.40 -12.13
N LEU A 131 -1.51 3.12 -11.01
CA LEU A 131 -0.40 3.79 -10.33
C LEU A 131 0.61 2.80 -9.75
N VAL A 132 0.15 1.69 -9.16
CA VAL A 132 1.05 0.69 -8.60
C VAL A 132 1.76 -0.08 -9.72
N GLU A 133 1.05 -0.41 -10.80
CA GLU A 133 1.63 -1.02 -12.00
C GLU A 133 2.72 -0.11 -12.58
N LEU A 134 2.42 1.17 -12.82
CA LEU A 134 3.39 2.13 -13.34
C LEU A 134 4.61 2.26 -12.41
N ALA A 135 4.40 2.28 -11.09
CA ALA A 135 5.50 2.38 -10.14
C ALA A 135 6.46 1.18 -10.22
N TYR A 136 5.93 -0.05 -10.32
CA TYR A 136 6.76 -1.24 -10.48
C TYR A 136 7.46 -1.31 -11.85
N GLU A 137 6.76 -0.90 -12.91
CA GLU A 137 7.31 -0.81 -14.26
C GLU A 137 8.50 0.15 -14.32
N THR A 138 8.36 1.34 -13.71
CA THR A 138 9.45 2.33 -13.63
C THR A 138 10.67 1.79 -12.89
N ILE A 139 10.46 1.05 -11.80
CA ILE A 139 11.56 0.42 -11.05
C ILE A 139 12.25 -0.66 -11.87
N GLY A 140 11.47 -1.53 -12.52
CA GLY A 140 12.01 -2.58 -13.38
C GLY A 140 12.88 -2.02 -14.50
N LYS A 141 12.38 -1.00 -15.21
CA LYS A 141 13.13 -0.28 -16.26
C LYS A 141 14.42 0.34 -15.74
N ASN A 142 14.37 1.00 -14.58
CA ASN A 142 15.56 1.64 -14.02
C ASN A 142 16.63 0.61 -13.63
N LEU A 143 16.24 -0.52 -13.04
CA LEU A 143 17.18 -1.60 -12.72
C LEU A 143 17.85 -2.16 -13.98
N MET A 144 17.09 -2.37 -15.07
CA MET A 144 17.63 -2.84 -16.35
C MET A 144 18.59 -1.86 -17.02
N ASN A 145 18.34 -0.55 -16.88
CA ASN A 145 19.21 0.48 -17.44
C ASN A 145 20.57 0.59 -16.71
N ILE A 146 20.63 0.23 -15.43
CA ILE A 146 21.87 0.25 -14.65
C ILE A 146 22.81 -0.89 -15.06
N ASP A 147 22.26 -2.06 -15.41
CA ASP A 147 23.06 -3.28 -15.58
C ASP A 147 23.80 -3.38 -16.93
N ASN A 148 23.53 -2.52 -17.93
CA ASN A 148 24.24 -2.36 -19.22
C ASN A 148 24.71 -3.65 -19.95
N THR A 149 24.19 -4.83 -19.58
CA THR A 149 24.61 -6.14 -20.08
C THR A 149 23.44 -6.73 -20.83
N THR A 150 23.64 -7.00 -22.10
CA THR A 150 22.65 -7.55 -23.03
C THR A 150 22.00 -8.81 -22.46
N ILE A 151 20.69 -8.78 -22.24
CA ILE A 151 19.67 -9.69 -22.82
C ILE A 151 18.29 -9.08 -22.50
N SER A 152 17.44 -9.07 -23.52
CA SER A 152 16.00 -8.83 -23.45
C SER A 152 15.32 -9.88 -22.56
N THR A 153 15.46 -9.77 -21.24
CA THR A 153 14.63 -10.50 -20.30
C THR A 153 13.43 -9.63 -20.00
N ASN A 154 12.25 -10.06 -20.45
CA ASN A 154 10.98 -9.38 -20.19
C ASN A 154 10.85 -9.12 -18.69
N PHE A 155 10.97 -7.84 -18.25
CA PHE A 155 10.59 -7.48 -16.90
C PHE A 155 9.12 -7.83 -16.75
N ILE A 156 8.81 -8.80 -15.88
CA ILE A 156 7.43 -9.13 -15.56
C ILE A 156 7.05 -8.27 -14.37
N ASN A 157 6.19 -7.29 -14.61
CA ASN A 157 5.65 -6.48 -13.54
C ASN A 157 4.88 -7.40 -12.57
N PRO A 158 5.26 -7.47 -11.28
CA PRO A 158 4.65 -8.40 -10.34
C PRO A 158 3.16 -8.09 -10.08
N ILE A 159 2.69 -6.89 -10.41
CA ILE A 159 1.26 -6.54 -10.41
C ILE A 159 0.49 -7.33 -11.49
N ASN A 160 1.12 -7.67 -12.61
CA ASN A 160 0.40 -8.36 -13.70
C ASN A 160 -0.07 -9.74 -13.26
N THR A 161 0.73 -10.49 -12.49
CA THR A 161 0.29 -11.74 -11.84
C THR A 161 -0.95 -11.56 -10.97
N PHE A 162 -1.08 -10.40 -10.30
CA PHE A 162 -2.26 -10.07 -9.50
C PHE A 162 -3.48 -9.73 -10.38
N VAL A 163 -3.29 -8.97 -11.45
CA VAL A 163 -4.37 -8.47 -12.31
C VAL A 163 -4.87 -9.53 -13.29
N THR A 164 -3.98 -10.31 -13.91
CA THR A 164 -4.33 -11.31 -14.94
C THR A 164 -4.71 -12.66 -14.33
N GLY A 165 -4.36 -12.91 -13.07
CA GLY A 165 -4.56 -14.20 -12.41
C GLY A 165 -3.67 -15.31 -12.96
N GLU A 166 -2.65 -14.98 -13.77
CA GLU A 166 -1.71 -15.96 -14.28
C GLU A 166 -0.80 -16.45 -13.14
N VAL A 167 -1.08 -17.66 -12.64
CA VAL A 167 -0.15 -18.40 -11.79
C VAL A 167 1.04 -18.77 -12.67
N ILE A 168 2.22 -18.22 -12.36
CA ILE A 168 3.48 -18.71 -12.93
C ILE A 168 3.63 -20.14 -12.43
N VAL A 169 3.24 -21.11 -13.27
CA VAL A 169 3.56 -22.51 -13.04
C VAL A 169 5.06 -22.60 -13.25
N GLU A 170 5.82 -22.68 -12.16
CA GLU A 170 7.21 -23.11 -12.21
C GLU A 170 7.21 -24.48 -12.88
N ARG A 171 7.59 -24.53 -14.17
CA ARG A 171 7.98 -25.78 -14.81
C ARG A 171 9.23 -26.21 -14.06
N ASN A 172 9.05 -27.12 -13.12
CA ASN A 172 10.13 -27.94 -12.60
C ASN A 172 10.73 -28.69 -13.78
N GLU A 173 11.74 -28.11 -14.42
CA GLU A 173 12.72 -28.83 -15.22
C GLU A 173 13.56 -29.68 -14.26
N ASN A 174 12.93 -30.70 -13.68
CA ASN A 174 13.65 -31.83 -13.15
C ASN A 174 14.14 -32.64 -14.36
N ASN A 175 15.37 -32.32 -14.74
CA ASN A 175 16.22 -33.10 -15.61
C ASN A 175 16.31 -34.56 -15.18
N SER A 176 16.34 -35.43 -16.21
CA SER A 176 16.71 -36.87 -16.25
C SER A 176 15.60 -37.89 -15.99
#